data_AF-K1A2T7-F1
#
_entry.id   AF-K1A2T7-F1
#
_cell.length_a   1.000
_cell.length_b   1.000
_cell.length_c   1.000
_cell.angle_alpha   90.00
_cell.angle_beta   90.00
_cell.angle_gamma   90.00
#
_symmetry.space_group_name_H-M   'P 1'
#
loop_
_entity.id
_entity.type
_entity.pdbx_description
1 polymer ?
#
loop_
_entity_poly.entity_id
_entity_poly.type
_entity_poly.pdbx_seq_one_letter_code
_entity_poly.pdbx_strand_id
1 'polypeptide(L)'
;MEQEVFEQEQETIEINISKHDFDEAKEHLKEFAEQSRDDLYFDTVRTHEEFFGFGLDFVEHGVTGKEFNTLVEQTQNYISKFYDNQQKLIEEFGQVYKALEALDKGHIQAIICNVAAIELNNKKILKEQARIDKTIEKQTSTLLALKQFKEKLNENNHKESIEEHKRILSSLDERIDKLEQFSSKIPLEPVSHTAELEELRRELEESKQQIQLISNRLLTVFIISGVSIGMLIIALLFMFLR
;
A
#
# COMPACT_ATOMS: atom_id res chain seq x y z
N MET A 1 -1.30 4.66 25.87
CA MET A 1 -0.29 3.63 25.56
C MET A 1 -0.92 2.73 24.53
N GLU A 2 -0.55 2.89 23.27
CA GLU A 2 -0.86 1.95 22.17
C GLU A 2 -0.01 2.41 20.98
N GLN A 3 1.31 2.24 21.14
CA GLN A 3 2.25 2.17 20.03
C GLN A 3 2.12 0.75 19.48
N GLU A 4 1.24 0.54 18.51
CA GLU A 4 1.29 -0.67 17.70
C GLU A 4 2.49 -0.57 16.76
N VAL A 5 3.49 -1.36 17.16
CA VAL A 5 4.73 -1.67 16.47
C VAL A 5 4.41 -2.17 15.06
N PHE A 6 4.68 -1.35 14.05
CA PHE A 6 4.80 -1.80 12.66
C PHE A 6 6.19 -2.40 12.50
N GLU A 7 6.35 -3.65 12.90
CA GLU A 7 7.45 -4.50 12.45
C GLU A 7 7.25 -4.75 10.95
N GLN A 8 7.94 -3.96 10.11
CA GLN A 8 8.15 -4.30 8.71
C GLN A 8 9.18 -5.43 8.66
N GLU A 9 8.71 -6.66 8.63
CA GLU A 9 9.48 -7.78 8.08
C GLU A 9 9.68 -7.50 6.58
N GLN A 10 10.81 -6.86 6.26
CA GLN A 10 11.38 -6.91 4.91
C GLN A 10 11.97 -8.31 4.72
N GLU A 11 11.15 -9.28 4.35
CA GLU A 11 11.64 -10.45 3.63
C GLU A 11 12.02 -10.00 2.21
N THR A 12 13.25 -9.54 2.06
CA THR A 12 13.92 -9.52 0.77
C THR A 12 14.12 -10.96 0.33
N ILE A 13 13.21 -11.46 -0.51
CA ILE A 13 13.37 -12.74 -1.19
C ILE A 13 14.48 -12.54 -2.24
N GLU A 14 15.73 -12.76 -1.83
CA GLU A 14 16.89 -12.71 -2.70
C GLU A 14 16.95 -14.03 -3.49
N ILE A 15 16.28 -14.07 -4.65
CA ILE A 15 16.30 -15.25 -5.53
C ILE A 15 17.56 -15.16 -6.39
N ASN A 16 18.62 -15.81 -5.95
CA ASN A 16 19.81 -16.02 -6.77
C ASN A 16 19.50 -17.07 -7.85
N ILE A 17 19.06 -16.61 -9.02
CA ILE A 17 18.79 -17.47 -10.18
C ILE A 17 20.13 -17.77 -10.85
N SER A 18 20.68 -18.98 -10.66
CA SER A 18 21.79 -19.47 -11.47
C SER A 18 21.30 -19.73 -12.90
N LYS A 19 21.22 -18.67 -13.70
CA LYS A 19 20.86 -18.72 -15.13
C LYS A 19 21.86 -19.53 -15.96
N HIS A 20 23.09 -19.66 -15.44
CA HIS A 20 24.21 -20.29 -16.13
C HIS A 20 23.97 -21.78 -16.42
N ASP A 21 23.37 -22.52 -15.48
CA ASP A 21 23.24 -23.98 -15.59
C ASP A 21 22.20 -24.39 -16.65
N PHE A 22 21.15 -23.59 -16.82
CA PHE A 22 20.11 -23.85 -17.83
C PHE A 22 20.62 -23.56 -19.25
N ASP A 23 21.29 -22.42 -19.43
CA ASP A 23 21.81 -22.02 -20.74
C ASP A 23 22.90 -22.99 -21.21
N GLU A 24 23.75 -23.48 -20.30
CA GLU A 24 24.77 -24.50 -20.59
C GLU A 24 24.14 -25.83 -20.99
N ALA A 25 23.22 -26.37 -20.18
CA ALA A 25 22.55 -27.63 -20.49
C ALA A 25 21.79 -27.58 -21.83
N LYS A 26 21.18 -26.43 -22.15
CA LYS A 26 20.50 -26.21 -23.42
C LYS A 26 21.46 -26.24 -24.62
N GLU A 27 22.66 -25.66 -24.51
CA GLU A 27 23.61 -25.65 -25.63
C GLU A 27 24.16 -27.05 -25.90
N HIS A 28 24.48 -27.82 -24.87
CA HIS A 28 24.89 -29.24 -25.01
C HIS A 28 23.84 -30.07 -25.77
N LEU A 29 22.56 -29.93 -25.41
CA LEU A 29 21.47 -30.65 -26.10
C LEU A 29 21.33 -30.27 -27.57
N LYS A 30 21.57 -29.00 -27.89
CA LYS A 30 21.52 -28.50 -29.26
C LYS A 30 22.67 -29.09 -30.08
N GLU A 31 23.88 -29.07 -29.56
CA GLU A 31 25.05 -29.68 -30.20
C GLU A 31 24.81 -31.17 -30.48
N PHE A 32 24.25 -31.90 -29.52
CA PHE A 32 23.88 -33.30 -29.70
C PHE A 32 22.82 -33.51 -30.79
N ALA A 33 21.77 -32.69 -30.80
CA ALA A 33 20.69 -32.80 -31.79
C ALA A 33 21.16 -32.49 -33.22
N GLU A 34 22.14 -31.60 -33.37
CA GLU A 34 22.71 -31.19 -34.65
C GLU A 34 23.85 -32.11 -35.12
N GLN A 35 24.33 -33.03 -34.27
CA GLN A 35 25.40 -33.96 -34.62
C GLN A 35 24.99 -34.86 -35.81
N SER A 36 25.81 -34.86 -36.88
CA SER A 36 25.59 -35.69 -38.05
C SER A 36 25.72 -37.18 -37.72
N ARG A 37 24.85 -38.00 -38.32
CA ARG A 37 24.90 -39.46 -38.19
C ARG A 37 25.79 -40.04 -39.28
N ASP A 38 26.76 -40.87 -38.91
CA ASP A 38 27.55 -41.64 -39.86
C ASP A 38 26.72 -42.82 -40.39
N ASP A 39 26.67 -42.97 -41.71
CA ASP A 39 26.07 -44.14 -42.34
C ASP A 39 26.93 -45.38 -42.09
N LEU A 40 26.31 -46.45 -41.61
CA LEU A 40 26.98 -47.71 -41.32
C LEU A 40 27.01 -48.60 -42.57
N TYR A 41 28.20 -49.07 -42.94
CA TYR A 41 28.39 -50.01 -44.03
C TYR A 41 29.24 -51.19 -43.57
N PHE A 42 28.80 -52.41 -43.91
CA PHE A 42 29.55 -53.65 -43.73
C PHE A 42 29.87 -54.23 -45.10
N ASP A 43 31.09 -54.72 -45.28
CA ASP A 43 31.45 -55.45 -46.48
C ASP A 43 30.71 -56.78 -46.53
N THR A 44 30.13 -57.09 -47.69
CA THR A 44 29.58 -58.42 -47.97
C THR A 44 30.71 -59.39 -48.29
N VAL A 45 30.68 -60.58 -47.67
CA VAL A 45 31.60 -61.68 -48.04
C VAL A 45 31.18 -62.29 -49.37
N ARG A 46 32.15 -62.71 -50.20
CA ARG A 46 31.85 -63.35 -51.48
C ARG A 46 31.25 -64.73 -51.24
N THR A 47 30.25 -65.07 -52.06
CA THR A 47 29.57 -66.38 -52.00
C THR A 47 29.82 -67.23 -53.26
N HIS A 48 30.34 -66.61 -54.34
CA HIS A 48 30.62 -67.27 -55.60
C HIS A 48 31.96 -66.77 -56.19
N GLU A 49 32.70 -67.64 -56.85
CA GLU A 49 33.93 -67.29 -57.56
C GLU A 49 33.65 -66.95 -59.03
N GLU A 50 34.25 -65.86 -59.50
CA GLU A 50 34.18 -65.46 -60.90
C GLU A 50 35.12 -66.33 -61.74
N PHE A 51 34.60 -67.45 -62.25
CA PHE A 51 35.40 -68.36 -63.05
C PHE A 51 35.41 -67.91 -64.53
N PHE A 52 36.62 -67.66 -65.07
CA PHE A 52 36.89 -67.30 -66.47
C PHE A 52 36.44 -65.93 -67.00
N GLY A 53 36.22 -64.89 -66.19
CA GLY A 53 36.05 -63.51 -66.71
C GLY A 53 34.89 -63.30 -67.71
N PHE A 54 33.94 -64.25 -67.77
CA PHE A 54 32.77 -64.24 -68.65
C PHE A 54 31.44 -64.16 -67.86
N GLY A 55 31.48 -63.85 -66.56
CA GLY A 55 30.27 -63.59 -65.76
C GLY A 55 29.38 -64.82 -65.50
N LEU A 56 29.98 -66.01 -65.37
CA LEU A 56 29.27 -67.25 -65.09
C LEU A 56 29.55 -67.71 -63.65
N ASP A 57 28.78 -67.19 -62.69
CA ASP A 57 28.87 -67.45 -61.25
C ASP A 57 28.28 -68.82 -60.86
N PHE A 58 28.99 -69.91 -61.16
CA PHE A 58 28.51 -71.28 -60.86
C PHE A 58 29.34 -72.04 -59.81
N VAL A 59 30.38 -71.42 -59.25
CA VAL A 59 31.25 -72.06 -58.25
C VAL A 59 31.07 -71.36 -56.91
N GLU A 60 30.59 -72.09 -55.90
CA GLU A 60 30.50 -71.58 -54.52
C GLU A 60 31.91 -71.20 -54.03
N HIS A 61 32.06 -69.95 -53.56
CA HIS A 61 33.29 -69.47 -52.95
C HIS A 61 33.26 -69.78 -51.45
N GLY A 62 34.26 -70.52 -50.98
CA GLY A 62 34.48 -70.67 -49.55
C GLY A 62 35.01 -69.37 -48.97
N VAL A 63 34.27 -68.75 -48.06
CA VAL A 63 34.68 -67.51 -47.37
C VAL A 63 36.11 -67.66 -46.84
N THR A 64 37.01 -66.80 -47.32
CA THR A 64 38.41 -66.85 -46.91
C THR A 64 38.57 -66.34 -45.48
N GLY A 65 39.60 -66.81 -44.77
CA GLY A 65 39.93 -66.30 -43.45
C GLY A 65 40.18 -64.78 -43.43
N LYS A 66 40.63 -64.20 -44.55
CA LYS A 66 40.81 -62.75 -44.70
C LYS A 66 39.47 -62.01 -44.74
N GLU A 67 38.52 -62.46 -45.56
CA GLU A 67 37.18 -61.87 -45.64
C GLU A 67 36.43 -61.98 -44.31
N PHE A 68 36.52 -63.14 -43.66
CA PHE A 68 35.94 -63.34 -42.33
C PHE A 68 36.55 -62.39 -41.29
N ASN A 69 37.88 -62.27 -41.25
CA ASN A 69 38.55 -61.36 -40.33
C ASN A 69 38.18 -59.89 -40.59
N THR A 70 38.06 -59.47 -41.85
CA THR A 70 37.61 -58.11 -42.19
C THR A 70 36.19 -57.83 -41.70
N LEU A 71 35.24 -58.76 -41.91
CA LEU A 71 33.88 -58.61 -41.40
C LEU A 71 33.83 -58.57 -39.86
N VAL A 72 34.64 -59.40 -39.20
CA VAL A 72 34.77 -59.41 -37.74
C VAL A 72 35.33 -58.08 -37.23
N GLU A 73 36.37 -57.55 -37.87
CA GLU A 73 36.95 -56.24 -37.52
C GLU A 73 35.93 -55.10 -37.68
N GLN A 74 35.17 -55.10 -38.78
CA GLN A 74 34.09 -54.13 -38.99
C GLN A 74 33.00 -54.23 -37.92
N THR A 75 32.61 -55.46 -37.56
CA THR A 75 31.62 -55.73 -36.52
C THR A 75 32.11 -55.27 -35.14
N GLN A 76 33.37 -55.55 -34.80
CA GLN A 76 33.98 -55.11 -33.54
C GLN A 76 34.06 -53.58 -33.47
N ASN A 77 34.50 -52.93 -34.54
CA ASN A 77 34.54 -51.47 -34.62
C ASN A 77 33.13 -50.87 -34.48
N TYR A 78 32.12 -51.47 -35.11
CA TYR A 78 30.74 -51.05 -34.94
C TYR A 78 30.25 -51.17 -33.49
N ILE A 79 30.49 -52.31 -32.83
CA ILE A 79 30.07 -52.52 -31.44
C ILE A 79 30.75 -51.50 -30.51
N SER A 80 32.04 -51.22 -30.72
CA SER A 80 32.74 -50.17 -29.97
C SER A 80 32.12 -48.80 -30.19
N LYS A 81 31.91 -48.39 -31.44
CA LYS A 81 31.25 -47.10 -31.76
C LYS A 81 29.84 -47.02 -31.19
N PHE A 82 29.09 -48.12 -31.23
CA PHE A 82 27.75 -48.20 -30.65
C PHE A 82 27.79 -47.98 -29.14
N TYR A 83 28.74 -48.62 -28.44
CA TYR A 83 28.94 -48.42 -27.01
C TYR A 83 29.26 -46.95 -26.68
N ASP A 84 30.20 -46.34 -27.39
CA ASP A 84 30.56 -44.93 -27.20
C ASP A 84 29.37 -43.99 -27.45
N ASN A 85 28.59 -44.25 -28.49
CA ASN A 85 27.39 -43.45 -28.80
C ASN A 85 26.31 -43.61 -27.73
N GLN A 86 26.13 -44.81 -27.17
CA GLN A 86 25.19 -45.05 -26.07
C GLN A 86 25.62 -44.33 -24.79
N GLN A 87 26.92 -44.28 -24.50
CA GLN A 87 27.42 -43.53 -23.36
C GLN A 87 27.18 -42.03 -23.52
N LYS A 88 27.47 -41.47 -24.70
CA LYS A 88 27.14 -40.07 -25.03
C LYS A 88 25.65 -39.78 -24.91
N LEU A 89 24.79 -40.67 -25.42
CA LEU A 89 23.34 -40.56 -25.27
C LEU A 89 22.93 -40.43 -23.79
N ILE A 90 23.49 -41.25 -22.91
CA ILE A 90 23.21 -41.19 -21.47
C ILE A 90 23.65 -39.85 -20.86
N GLU A 91 24.84 -39.36 -21.22
CA GLU A 91 25.35 -38.06 -20.77
C GLU A 91 24.43 -36.91 -21.19
N GLU A 92 23.96 -36.91 -22.43
CA GLU A 92 23.05 -35.90 -22.97
C GLU A 92 21.64 -35.97 -22.35
N PHE A 93 21.12 -37.18 -22.10
CA PHE A 93 19.91 -37.33 -21.28
C PHE A 93 20.08 -36.74 -19.87
N GLY A 94 21.28 -36.83 -19.30
CA GLY A 94 21.64 -36.15 -18.05
C GLY A 94 21.56 -34.62 -18.16
N GLN A 95 21.93 -34.04 -19.31
CA GLN A 95 21.76 -32.61 -19.57
C GLN A 95 20.30 -32.20 -19.71
N VAL A 96 19.44 -33.02 -20.33
CA VAL A 96 17.97 -32.79 -20.34
C VAL A 96 17.44 -32.70 -18.91
N TYR A 97 17.83 -33.63 -18.05
CA TYR A 97 17.40 -33.65 -16.66
C TYR A 97 17.83 -32.37 -15.91
N LYS A 98 19.10 -31.96 -16.05
CA LYS A 98 19.61 -30.73 -15.44
C LYS A 98 18.86 -29.48 -15.93
N ALA A 99 18.59 -29.39 -17.24
CA ALA A 99 17.83 -28.27 -17.80
C ALA A 99 16.41 -28.20 -17.22
N LEU A 100 15.72 -29.34 -17.10
CA LEU A 100 14.38 -29.41 -16.50
C LEU A 100 14.42 -29.05 -15.01
N GLU A 101 15.42 -29.52 -14.26
CA GLU A 101 15.56 -29.21 -12.84
C GLU A 101 15.88 -27.72 -12.59
N ALA A 102 16.73 -27.11 -13.42
CA ALA A 102 17.03 -25.68 -13.36
C ALA A 102 15.80 -24.81 -13.72
N LEU A 103 15.01 -25.24 -14.71
CA LEU A 103 13.75 -24.58 -15.08
C LEU A 103 12.76 -24.60 -13.92
N ASP A 104 12.60 -25.74 -13.24
CA ASP A 104 11.71 -25.91 -12.10
C ASP A 104 12.15 -25.08 -10.89
N LYS A 105 13.39 -25.30 -10.42
CA LYS A 105 13.89 -24.68 -9.17
C LYS A 105 14.19 -23.20 -9.29
N GLY A 106 14.78 -22.76 -10.40
CA GLY A 106 15.25 -21.39 -10.56
C GLY A 106 14.21 -20.49 -11.19
N HIS A 107 13.70 -20.89 -12.36
CA HIS A 107 12.87 -20.02 -13.18
C HIS A 107 11.40 -20.02 -12.77
N ILE A 108 10.78 -21.19 -12.63
CA ILE A 108 9.35 -21.28 -12.27
C ILE A 108 9.13 -20.75 -10.85
N GLN A 109 9.98 -21.14 -9.90
CA GLN A 109 9.92 -20.62 -8.53
C GLN A 109 10.03 -19.09 -8.48
N ALA A 110 10.96 -18.49 -9.24
CA ALA A 110 11.11 -17.04 -9.31
C ALA A 110 9.85 -16.35 -9.88
N ILE A 111 9.24 -16.94 -10.91
CA ILE A 111 7.98 -16.45 -11.47
C ILE A 111 6.88 -16.49 -10.40
N ILE A 112 6.74 -17.60 -9.67
CA ILE A 112 5.72 -17.75 -8.62
C ILE A 112 5.93 -16.72 -7.51
N CYS A 113 7.16 -16.53 -7.02
CA CYS A 113 7.48 -15.53 -6.01
C CYS A 113 7.16 -14.11 -6.49
N ASN A 114 7.51 -13.77 -7.72
CA ASN A 114 7.20 -12.46 -8.30
C ASN A 114 5.70 -12.24 -8.42
N VAL A 115 4.94 -13.24 -8.87
CA VAL A 115 3.47 -13.16 -8.96
C VAL A 115 2.86 -12.97 -7.58
N ALA A 116 3.34 -13.69 -6.56
CA ALA A 116 2.88 -13.52 -5.19
C ALA A 116 3.17 -12.11 -4.64
N ALA A 117 4.37 -11.57 -4.93
CA ALA A 117 4.73 -10.20 -4.56
C ALA A 117 3.85 -9.15 -5.27
N ILE A 118 3.55 -9.35 -6.54
CA ILE A 118 2.63 -8.50 -7.32
C ILE A 118 1.22 -8.55 -6.71
N GLU A 119 0.72 -9.73 -6.34
CA GLU A 119 -0.59 -9.86 -5.69
C GLU A 119 -0.65 -9.09 -4.37
N LEU A 120 0.39 -9.20 -3.55
CA LEU A 120 0.51 -8.49 -2.28
C LEU A 120 0.53 -6.97 -2.49
N ASN A 121 1.28 -6.48 -3.48
CA ASN A 121 1.33 -5.08 -3.84
C ASN A 121 -0.03 -4.58 -4.39
N ASN A 122 -0.72 -5.36 -5.21
CA ASN A 122 -2.06 -5.03 -5.68
C ASN A 122 -3.06 -4.89 -4.53
N LYS A 123 -3.01 -5.79 -3.54
CA LYS A 123 -3.85 -5.67 -2.32
C LYS A 123 -3.55 -4.39 -1.54
N LYS A 124 -2.28 -3.98 -1.43
CA LYS A 124 -1.88 -2.71 -0.80
C LYS A 124 -2.41 -1.51 -1.59
N ILE A 125 -2.25 -1.52 -2.92
CA ILE A 125 -2.75 -0.46 -3.80
C ILE A 125 -4.26 -0.29 -3.67
N LEU A 126 -5.04 -1.38 -3.65
CA LEU A 126 -6.49 -1.31 -3.46
C LEU A 126 -6.88 -0.69 -2.11
N LYS A 127 -6.15 -1.01 -1.03
CA LYS A 127 -6.37 -0.38 0.28
C LYS A 127 -6.06 1.11 0.26
N GLU A 128 -4.96 1.52 -0.39
CA GLU A 128 -4.60 2.93 -0.50
C GLU A 128 -5.57 3.69 -1.42
N GLN A 129 -6.06 3.07 -2.50
CA GLN A 129 -7.10 3.67 -3.34
C GLN A 129 -8.36 3.97 -2.53
N ALA A 130 -8.82 3.03 -1.70
CA ALA A 130 -9.97 3.26 -0.83
C ALA A 130 -9.74 4.39 0.20
N ARG A 131 -8.49 4.60 0.65
CA ARG A 131 -8.11 5.73 1.53
C ARG A 131 -8.12 7.06 0.78
N ILE A 132 -7.62 7.07 -0.46
CA ILE A 132 -7.65 8.23 -1.35
C ILE A 132 -9.09 8.64 -1.64
N ASP A 133 -9.96 7.69 -1.99
CA ASP A 133 -11.37 7.96 -2.29
C ASP A 133 -12.09 8.62 -1.09
N LYS A 134 -11.87 8.11 0.12
CA LYS A 134 -12.39 8.74 1.37
C LYS A 134 -11.83 10.13 1.60
N THR A 135 -10.57 10.37 1.22
CA THR A 135 -9.93 11.69 1.37
C THR A 135 -10.53 12.68 0.37
N ILE A 136 -10.76 12.25 -0.87
CA ILE A 136 -11.44 13.04 -1.90
C ILE A 136 -12.85 13.41 -1.43
N GLU A 137 -13.64 12.46 -0.90
CA GLU A 137 -14.98 12.71 -0.38
C GLU A 137 -15.00 13.79 0.72
N LYS A 138 -14.05 13.72 1.67
CA LYS A 138 -13.88 14.73 2.72
C LYS A 138 -13.50 16.10 2.15
N GLN A 139 -12.59 16.13 1.18
CA GLN A 139 -12.19 17.37 0.50
C GLN A 139 -13.36 17.99 -0.27
N THR A 140 -14.15 17.20 -0.99
CA THR A 140 -15.37 17.65 -1.66
C THR A 140 -16.37 18.23 -0.67
N SER A 141 -16.60 17.56 0.47
CA SER A 141 -17.49 18.06 1.52
C SER A 141 -17.00 19.39 2.10
N THR A 142 -15.68 19.53 2.30
CA THR A 142 -15.06 20.76 2.79
C THR A 142 -15.21 21.90 1.78
N LEU A 143 -14.97 21.63 0.49
CA LEU A 143 -15.16 22.61 -0.58
C LEU A 143 -16.62 23.07 -0.70
N LEU A 144 -17.58 22.15 -0.55
CA LEU A 144 -19.00 22.50 -0.51
C LEU A 144 -19.33 23.42 0.68
N ALA A 145 -18.84 23.10 1.88
CA ALA A 145 -19.02 23.95 3.06
C ALA A 145 -18.39 25.34 2.89
N LEU A 146 -17.19 25.42 2.31
CA LEU A 146 -16.53 26.69 2.00
C LEU A 146 -17.31 27.50 0.95
N LYS A 147 -17.89 26.85 -0.06
CA LYS A 147 -18.75 27.50 -1.04
C LYS A 147 -20.00 28.09 -0.37
N GLN A 148 -20.70 27.31 0.45
CA GLN A 148 -21.87 27.77 1.19
C GLN A 148 -21.53 28.91 2.16
N PHE A 149 -20.38 28.82 2.84
CA PHE A 149 -19.89 29.88 3.71
C PHE A 149 -19.64 31.18 2.94
N LYS A 150 -19.01 31.09 1.76
CA LYS A 150 -18.80 32.23 0.85
C LYS A 150 -20.12 32.84 0.40
N GLU A 151 -21.10 32.03 0.02
CA GLU A 151 -22.43 32.50 -0.39
C GLU A 151 -23.13 33.24 0.76
N LYS A 152 -23.16 32.66 1.97
CA LYS A 152 -23.70 33.33 3.17
C LYS A 152 -22.99 34.64 3.52
N LEU A 153 -21.67 34.72 3.35
CA LEU A 153 -20.95 35.99 3.54
C LEU A 153 -21.38 37.04 2.50
N ASN A 154 -21.65 36.63 1.26
CA ASN A 154 -22.11 37.53 0.22
C ASN A 154 -23.56 37.98 0.45
N GLU A 155 -24.42 37.10 0.96
CA GLU A 155 -25.79 37.42 1.39
C GLU A 155 -25.80 38.35 2.63
N ASN A 156 -25.00 38.04 3.65
CA ASN A 156 -24.91 38.84 4.88
C ASN A 156 -24.20 40.19 4.66
N ASN A 157 -23.45 40.34 3.56
CA ASN A 157 -23.01 41.64 3.05
C ASN A 157 -24.17 42.38 2.38
N HIS A 158 -25.32 42.50 3.05
CA HIS A 158 -26.31 43.52 2.74
C HIS A 158 -25.61 44.87 2.88
N LYS A 159 -25.07 45.33 1.75
CA LYS A 159 -24.53 46.68 1.53
C LYS A 159 -25.50 47.75 2.05
N GLU A 160 -26.80 47.44 2.07
CA GLU A 160 -27.89 48.16 2.74
C GLU A 160 -27.67 48.36 4.24
N SER A 161 -27.34 47.31 5.02
CA SER A 161 -27.16 47.45 6.47
C SER A 161 -25.95 48.32 6.82
N ILE A 162 -24.87 48.24 6.04
CA ILE A 162 -23.69 49.10 6.23
C ILE A 162 -24.02 50.55 5.87
N GLU A 163 -24.74 50.79 4.77
CA GLU A 163 -25.14 52.15 4.36
C GLU A 163 -26.17 52.77 5.31
N GLU A 164 -27.06 51.96 5.87
CA GLU A 164 -28.06 52.38 6.86
C GLU A 164 -27.41 52.70 8.21
N HIS A 165 -26.49 51.86 8.69
CA HIS A 165 -25.69 52.18 9.88
C HIS A 165 -24.87 53.46 9.69
N LYS A 166 -24.31 53.69 8.49
CA LYS A 166 -23.59 54.92 8.16
C LYS A 166 -24.50 56.15 8.21
N ARG A 167 -25.73 56.06 7.68
CA ARG A 167 -26.75 57.12 7.79
C ARG A 167 -27.11 57.42 9.24
N ILE A 168 -27.33 56.39 10.04
CA ILE A 168 -27.65 56.53 11.47
C ILE A 168 -26.49 57.21 12.21
N LEU A 169 -25.25 56.82 11.93
CA LEU A 169 -24.06 57.41 12.53
C LEU A 169 -23.92 58.91 12.22
N SER A 170 -24.12 59.30 10.96
CA SER A 170 -24.10 60.73 10.57
C SER A 170 -25.22 61.54 11.23
N SER A 171 -26.40 60.96 11.43
CA SER A 171 -27.50 61.63 12.15
C SER A 171 -27.20 61.78 13.65
N LEU A 172 -26.53 60.80 14.25
CA LEU A 172 -26.07 60.88 15.64
C LEU A 172 -25.03 61.99 15.84
N ASP A 173 -24.09 62.11 14.91
CA ASP A 173 -23.05 63.15 14.92
C ASP A 173 -23.67 64.55 14.88
N GLU A 174 -24.61 64.79 13.97
CA GLU A 174 -25.33 66.07 13.86
C GLU A 174 -26.15 66.40 15.13
N ARG A 175 -26.66 65.36 15.83
CA ARG A 175 -27.38 65.54 17.10
C ARG A 175 -26.45 65.86 18.25
N ILE A 176 -25.24 65.28 18.27
CA ILE A 176 -24.20 65.57 19.26
C ILE A 176 -23.76 67.03 19.12
N ASP A 177 -23.49 67.49 17.89
CA ASP A 177 -23.14 68.89 17.61
C ASP A 177 -24.21 69.87 18.12
N LYS A 178 -25.50 69.56 17.89
CA LYS A 178 -26.62 70.36 18.38
C LYS A 178 -26.70 70.37 19.91
N LEU A 179 -26.43 69.23 20.55
CA LEU A 179 -26.39 69.11 22.01
C LEU A 179 -25.23 69.89 22.62
N GLU A 180 -24.06 69.88 21.97
CA GLU A 180 -22.89 70.64 22.42
C GLU A 180 -23.10 72.15 22.27
N GLN A 181 -23.72 72.57 21.17
CA GLN A 181 -24.18 73.96 20.99
C GLN A 181 -25.27 74.37 21.97
N PHE A 182 -26.11 73.44 22.41
CA PHE A 182 -27.12 73.69 23.44
C PHE A 182 -26.47 73.78 24.82
N SER A 183 -25.60 72.84 25.16
CA SER A 183 -24.85 72.80 26.43
C SER A 183 -23.99 74.05 26.64
N SER A 184 -23.36 74.58 25.59
CA SER A 184 -22.58 75.82 25.65
C SER A 184 -23.41 77.08 25.87
N LYS A 185 -24.74 76.99 25.73
CA LYS A 185 -25.69 78.09 25.98
C LYS A 185 -26.37 78.02 27.34
N ILE A 186 -26.14 76.96 28.13
CA ILE A 186 -26.69 76.83 29.48
C ILE A 186 -25.84 77.69 30.44
N PRO A 187 -26.40 78.69 31.14
CA PRO A 187 -25.67 79.43 32.16
C PRO A 187 -25.33 78.50 33.34
N LEU A 188 -24.05 78.42 33.72
CA LEU A 188 -23.64 77.72 34.94
C LEU A 188 -24.02 78.56 36.18
N GLU A 189 -25.20 78.32 36.74
CA GLU A 189 -25.46 78.58 38.16
C GLU A 189 -25.45 77.25 38.94
N PRO A 190 -24.86 77.18 40.14
CA PRO A 190 -24.77 75.95 40.91
C PRO A 190 -26.12 75.60 41.55
N VAL A 191 -26.74 74.50 41.12
CA VAL A 191 -27.99 73.98 41.71
C VAL A 191 -27.67 73.04 42.89
N SER A 192 -28.26 73.34 44.05
CA SER A 192 -28.04 72.75 45.37
C SER A 192 -28.88 71.48 45.63
N HIS A 193 -28.45 70.29 45.18
CA HIS A 193 -29.05 68.99 45.55
C HIS A 193 -28.01 67.91 45.89
N THR A 194 -27.20 68.14 46.93
CA THR A 194 -26.15 67.19 47.36
C THR A 194 -26.67 66.09 48.29
N ALA A 195 -27.77 66.30 49.02
CA ALA A 195 -28.27 65.35 50.03
C ALA A 195 -28.91 64.08 49.43
N GLU A 196 -29.73 64.23 48.39
CA GLU A 196 -30.40 63.09 47.72
C GLU A 196 -29.40 62.17 47.00
N LEU A 197 -28.30 62.75 46.52
CA LEU A 197 -27.20 62.04 45.87
C LEU A 197 -26.40 61.17 46.86
N GLU A 198 -26.24 61.63 48.10
CA GLU A 198 -25.60 60.85 49.15
C GLU A 198 -26.49 59.70 49.64
N GLU A 199 -27.81 59.91 49.70
CA GLU A 199 -28.78 58.89 50.08
C GLU A 199 -28.84 57.75 49.05
N LEU A 200 -28.96 58.07 47.77
CA LEU A 200 -28.89 57.09 46.68
C LEU A 200 -27.59 56.30 46.68
N ARG A 201 -26.46 56.95 47.02
CA ARG A 201 -25.15 56.29 47.10
C ARG A 201 -25.08 55.31 48.27
N ARG A 202 -25.72 55.63 49.40
CA ARG A 202 -25.81 54.73 50.56
C ARG A 202 -26.69 53.52 50.26
N GLU A 203 -27.86 53.73 49.64
CA GLU A 203 -28.77 52.64 49.24
C GLU A 203 -28.11 51.68 48.25
N LEU A 204 -27.31 52.19 47.31
CA LEU A 204 -26.56 51.37 46.36
C LEU A 204 -25.54 50.45 47.07
N GLU A 205 -24.83 50.97 48.06
CA GLU A 205 -23.82 50.20 48.80
C GLU A 205 -24.48 49.14 49.71
N GLU A 206 -25.60 49.49 50.35
CA GLU A 206 -26.40 48.53 51.13
C GLU A 206 -26.96 47.40 50.25
N SER A 207 -27.52 47.74 49.08
CA SER A 207 -28.02 46.77 48.10
C SER A 207 -26.92 45.81 47.64
N LYS A 208 -25.72 46.33 47.37
CA LYS A 208 -24.55 45.53 46.99
C LYS A 208 -24.12 44.55 48.09
N GLN A 209 -24.13 44.97 49.35
CA GLN A 209 -23.81 44.09 50.48
C GLN A 209 -24.86 42.99 50.66
N GLN A 210 -26.14 43.30 50.50
CA GLN A 210 -27.21 42.30 50.56
C GLN A 210 -27.07 41.24 49.46
N ILE A 211 -26.76 41.66 48.22
CA ILE A 211 -26.54 40.74 47.10
C ILE A 211 -25.38 39.79 47.41
N GLN A 212 -24.28 40.27 47.98
CA GLN A 212 -23.15 39.41 48.36
C GLN A 212 -23.52 38.41 49.47
N LEU A 213 -24.28 38.84 50.47
CA LEU A 213 -24.74 37.95 51.55
C LEU A 213 -25.66 36.83 51.02
N ILE A 214 -26.59 37.18 50.13
CA ILE A 214 -27.48 36.22 49.48
C ILE A 214 -26.67 35.23 48.62
N SER A 215 -25.71 35.73 47.84
CA SER A 215 -24.81 34.89 47.02
C SER A 215 -24.05 33.86 47.87
N ASN A 216 -23.49 34.27 49.01
CA ASN A 216 -22.74 33.36 49.90
C ASN A 216 -23.64 32.31 50.56
N ARG A 217 -24.87 32.67 50.96
CA ARG A 217 -25.84 31.71 51.49
C ARG A 217 -26.26 30.68 50.43
N LEU A 218 -26.49 31.11 49.20
CA LEU A 218 -26.85 30.21 48.09
C LEU A 218 -25.72 29.19 47.81
N LEU A 219 -24.47 29.64 47.82
CA LEU A 219 -23.30 28.78 47.65
C LEU A 219 -23.19 27.74 48.77
N THR A 220 -23.48 28.13 50.02
CA THR A 220 -23.47 27.20 51.17
C THR A 220 -24.55 26.13 51.03
N VAL A 221 -25.77 26.52 50.63
CA VAL A 221 -26.87 25.57 50.38
C VAL A 221 -26.53 24.59 49.25
N PHE A 222 -25.88 25.07 48.19
CA PHE A 222 -25.44 24.21 47.07
C PHE A 222 -24.42 23.16 47.53
N ILE A 223 -23.43 23.53 48.35
CA ILE A 223 -22.44 22.60 48.90
C ILE A 223 -23.11 21.54 49.79
N ILE A 224 -24.00 21.95 50.71
CA ILE A 224 -24.70 21.02 51.61
C ILE A 224 -25.56 20.03 50.83
N SER A 225 -26.28 20.49 49.80
CA SER A 225 -27.08 19.64 48.92
C SER A 225 -26.22 18.62 48.17
N GLY A 226 -25.09 19.05 47.60
CA GLY A 226 -24.16 18.17 46.88
C GLY A 226 -23.57 17.07 47.76
N VAL A 227 -23.16 17.40 48.99
CA VAL A 227 -22.64 16.42 49.96
C VAL A 227 -23.73 15.42 50.35
N SER A 228 -24.97 15.87 50.58
CA SER A 228 -26.09 14.99 50.93
C SER A 228 -26.39 13.99 49.81
N ILE A 229 -26.43 14.44 48.55
CA ILE A 229 -26.64 13.59 47.37
C ILE A 229 -25.49 12.59 47.21
N GLY A 230 -24.24 13.03 47.38
CA GLY A 230 -23.07 12.14 47.33
C GLY A 230 -23.11 11.04 48.39
N MET A 231 -23.46 11.38 49.63
CA MET A 231 -23.61 10.41 50.72
C MET A 231 -24.73 9.40 50.45
N LEU A 232 -25.82 9.82 49.80
CA LEU A 232 -26.94 8.95 49.42
C LEU A 232 -26.53 7.94 48.34
N ILE A 233 -25.75 8.38 47.35
CA ILE A 233 -25.18 7.50 46.31
C ILE A 233 -24.20 6.48 46.92
N ILE A 234 -23.33 6.91 47.84
CA ILE A 234 -22.40 6.01 48.55
C ILE A 234 -23.17 4.98 49.39
N ALA A 235 -24.22 5.39 50.10
CA ALA A 235 -25.06 4.49 50.88
C ALA A 235 -25.78 3.46 49.98
N LEU A 236 -26.29 3.88 48.81
CA LEU A 236 -26.89 2.97 47.83
C LEU A 236 -25.88 1.96 47.27
N LEU A 237 -24.64 2.39 47.01
CA LEU A 237 -23.57 1.48 46.58
C LEU A 237 -23.25 0.44 47.66
N PHE A 238 -23.12 0.85 48.93
CA PHE A 238 -22.91 -0.09 50.04
C PHE A 238 -24.07 -1.08 50.22
N MET A 239 -25.31 -0.65 49.96
CA MET A 239 -26.48 -1.52 50.03
C MET A 239 -26.49 -2.59 48.92
N PHE A 240 -25.99 -2.28 47.73
CA PHE A 240 -25.89 -3.22 46.61
C PHE A 240 -24.70 -4.19 46.71
N LEU A 241 -23.68 -3.87 47.54
CA LEU A 241 -22.51 -4.74 47.77
C LEU A 241 -22.70 -5.75 48.93
N ARG A 242 -23.88 -5.79 49.57
CA ARG A 242 -24.25 -6.77 50.59
C ARG A 242 -25.21 -7.82 50.04
#